data_AF-A0A416VZ56-F1
#
_entry.id   AF-A0A416VZ56-F1
#
_cell.length_a   1.000
_cell.length_b   1.000
_cell.length_c   1.000
_cell.angle_alpha   90.00
_cell.angle_beta   90.00
_cell.angle_gamma   90.00
#
_symmetry.space_group_name_H-M   'P 1'
#
loop_
_entity.id
_entity.type
_entity.pdbx_description
1 polymer ?
#
loop_
_entity_poly.entity_id
_entity_poly.type
_entity_poly.pdbx_seq_one_letter_code
_entity_poly.pdbx_strand_id
1 'polypeptide(L)'
;MDYNNQKILIDDYTILLRQTLWDKKTGIGYLVFEITKKDSKPEIKLNKFGQCIGLGFGENDRFSIENTSSGNRKYEYIGNSLYAYISYTVDISKQDDCKIYIFDRKNGDYEDCAKKYSFELKETTNVKEYNYSNNKIIISPLGMAIENNEKHGSSNSLSEPKIKIVFYLKDGRKKEVFNTTTGLETEGLGEIHRYTKDKGYYNMYQVVFKKIFDIEKIDKIEFNGVVIS
;
A
#
# COMPACT_ATOMS: atom_id res chain seq x y z
N MET A 1 6.30 -5.82 13.18
CA MET A 1 6.63 -6.32 11.83
C MET A 1 6.64 -7.83 11.92
N ASP A 2 5.92 -8.53 11.03
CA ASP A 2 5.92 -9.98 10.97
C ASP A 2 6.91 -10.43 9.87
N TYR A 3 7.77 -11.39 10.19
CA TYR A 3 8.78 -11.93 9.28
C TYR A 3 8.25 -13.26 8.75
N ASN A 4 7.38 -13.19 7.74
CA ASN A 4 6.65 -14.37 7.25
C ASN A 4 7.56 -15.47 6.67
N ASN A 5 8.82 -15.18 6.32
CA ASN A 5 9.87 -16.12 5.88
C ASN A 5 9.45 -17.15 4.81
N GLN A 6 8.33 -16.91 4.11
CA GLN A 6 7.87 -17.72 3.01
C GLN A 6 8.88 -17.60 1.88
N LYS A 7 9.27 -18.74 1.29
CA LYS A 7 10.24 -18.77 0.20
C LYS A 7 9.75 -19.63 -0.95
N ILE A 8 10.10 -19.21 -2.14
CA ILE A 8 9.92 -19.96 -3.37
C ILE A 8 11.31 -20.25 -3.94
N LEU A 9 11.53 -21.49 -4.37
CA LEU A 9 12.74 -21.94 -5.05
C LEU A 9 12.39 -22.27 -6.50
N ILE A 10 13.04 -21.63 -7.46
CA ILE A 10 12.83 -21.86 -8.90
C ILE A 10 14.20 -21.93 -9.58
N ASP A 11 14.56 -23.12 -10.05
CA ASP A 11 15.90 -23.39 -10.59
C ASP A 11 16.99 -22.88 -9.61
N ASP A 12 17.85 -21.97 -10.03
CA ASP A 12 18.91 -21.39 -9.19
C ASP A 12 18.47 -20.18 -8.35
N TYR A 13 17.20 -19.77 -8.40
CA TYR A 13 16.70 -18.59 -7.71
C TYR A 13 15.99 -18.95 -6.41
N THR A 14 16.26 -18.17 -5.36
CA THR A 14 15.46 -18.15 -4.13
C THR A 14 14.79 -16.78 -4.00
N ILE A 15 13.47 -16.78 -3.86
CA ILE A 15 12.67 -15.56 -3.65
C ILE A 15 12.01 -15.68 -2.27
N LEU A 16 12.47 -14.85 -1.34
CA LEU A 16 12.08 -14.88 0.08
C LEU A 16 11.28 -13.63 0.44
N LEU A 17 10.06 -13.81 0.94
CA LEU A 17 9.26 -12.73 1.53
C LEU A 17 9.78 -12.46 2.95
N ARG A 18 10.67 -11.46 3.08
CA ARG A 18 11.35 -11.11 4.33
C ARG A 18 10.42 -10.43 5.31
N GLN A 19 9.62 -9.47 4.83
CA GLN A 19 8.74 -8.67 5.66
C GLN A 19 7.42 -8.41 4.96
N THR A 20 6.36 -8.38 5.77
CA THR A 20 5.02 -8.02 5.33
C THR A 20 4.38 -7.11 6.36
N LEU A 21 3.81 -6.01 5.87
CA LEU A 21 2.86 -5.18 6.59
C LEU A 21 1.64 -5.06 5.67
N TRP A 22 0.47 -5.48 6.15
CA TRP A 22 -0.75 -5.46 5.36
C TRP A 22 -1.92 -5.11 6.27
N ASP A 23 -2.46 -3.92 6.08
CA ASP A 23 -3.61 -3.46 6.84
C ASP A 23 -4.85 -3.51 5.95
N LYS A 24 -5.56 -4.63 6.00
CA LYS A 24 -6.71 -4.90 5.12
C LYS A 24 -7.77 -3.79 5.20
N LYS A 25 -8.06 -3.31 6.42
CA LYS A 25 -9.06 -2.27 6.67
C LYS A 25 -8.71 -0.91 6.07
N THR A 26 -7.42 -0.56 5.97
CA THR A 26 -7.01 0.66 5.27
C THR A 26 -6.66 0.41 3.81
N GLY A 27 -6.49 -0.86 3.41
CA GLY A 27 -6.06 -1.29 2.09
C GLY A 27 -4.62 -0.94 1.76
N ILE A 28 -3.77 -0.66 2.76
CA ILE A 28 -2.38 -0.22 2.57
C ILE A 28 -1.44 -1.35 2.97
N GLY A 29 -0.40 -1.57 2.16
CA GLY A 29 0.63 -2.55 2.50
C GLY A 29 2.03 -2.23 2.02
N TYR A 30 2.97 -2.96 2.61
CA TYR A 30 4.39 -2.91 2.31
C TYR A 30 5.00 -4.32 2.35
N LEU A 31 5.79 -4.66 1.33
CA LEU A 31 6.49 -5.93 1.20
C LEU A 31 7.98 -5.70 1.00
N VAL A 32 8.76 -6.60 1.57
CA VAL A 32 10.19 -6.72 1.26
C VAL A 32 10.48 -8.14 0.80
N PHE A 33 10.92 -8.26 -0.45
CA PHE A 33 11.48 -9.49 -0.97
C PHE A 33 13.00 -9.44 -0.94
N GLU A 34 13.61 -10.56 -0.61
CA GLU A 34 15.02 -10.84 -0.87
C GLU A 34 15.11 -11.91 -1.95
N ILE A 35 15.82 -11.59 -3.02
CA ILE A 35 16.02 -12.45 -4.18
C ILE A 35 17.50 -12.79 -4.25
N THR A 36 17.81 -14.08 -4.34
CA THR A 36 19.19 -14.57 -4.53
C THR A 36 19.23 -15.54 -5.69
N LYS A 37 20.41 -15.65 -6.30
CA LYS A 37 20.71 -16.58 -7.38
C LYS A 37 21.94 -17.39 -6.97
N LYS A 38 21.94 -18.69 -7.24
CA LYS A 38 23.09 -19.55 -6.96
C LYS A 38 24.32 -19.03 -7.74
N ASP A 39 25.46 -19.01 -7.06
CA ASP A 39 26.78 -18.66 -7.61
C ASP A 39 26.92 -17.27 -8.26
N SER A 40 25.91 -16.40 -8.18
CA SER A 40 25.87 -15.10 -8.87
C SER A 40 24.83 -14.15 -8.27
N LYS A 41 24.72 -12.93 -8.82
CA LYS A 41 23.64 -11.99 -8.45
C LYS A 41 22.43 -12.21 -9.38
N PRO A 42 21.18 -12.07 -8.91
CA PRO A 42 20.02 -11.99 -9.78
C PRO A 42 20.16 -10.83 -10.76
N GLU A 43 19.81 -11.04 -12.03
CA GLU A 43 19.85 -10.01 -13.06
C GLU A 43 18.67 -9.05 -12.91
N ILE A 44 18.91 -7.74 -13.06
CA ILE A 44 17.85 -6.74 -13.22
C ILE A 44 18.44 -5.49 -13.87
N LYS A 45 17.65 -4.79 -14.69
CA LYS A 45 18.01 -3.48 -15.23
C LYS A 45 17.31 -2.41 -14.40
N LEU A 46 18.08 -1.47 -13.84
CA LEU A 46 17.54 -0.41 -12.99
C LEU A 46 17.83 0.98 -13.57
N ASN A 47 16.88 1.90 -13.41
CA ASN A 47 17.12 3.32 -13.64
C ASN A 47 17.84 3.95 -12.44
N LYS A 48 18.21 5.24 -12.56
CA LYS A 48 18.91 5.98 -11.49
C LYS A 48 18.11 6.11 -10.17
N PHE A 49 16.82 5.80 -10.19
CA PHE A 49 15.95 5.84 -9.01
C PHE A 49 15.73 4.45 -8.39
N GLY A 50 16.39 3.40 -8.91
CA GLY A 50 16.23 2.03 -8.43
C GLY A 50 14.92 1.37 -8.90
N GLN A 51 14.31 1.87 -9.98
CA GLN A 51 13.12 1.26 -10.58
C GLN A 51 13.53 0.33 -11.73
N CYS A 52 12.81 -0.79 -11.89
CA CYS A 52 13.04 -1.75 -12.95
C CYS A 52 12.80 -1.13 -14.34
N ILE A 53 13.77 -1.30 -15.25
CA ILE A 53 13.67 -0.98 -16.68
C ILE A 53 13.50 -2.31 -17.42
N GLY A 54 12.28 -2.83 -17.46
CA GLY A 54 11.96 -4.15 -18.02
C GLY A 54 10.75 -4.76 -17.33
N LEU A 55 10.48 -6.04 -17.63
CA LEU A 55 9.35 -6.77 -17.02
C LEU A 55 9.64 -7.19 -15.58
N GLY A 56 10.92 -7.37 -15.21
CA GLY A 56 11.32 -7.70 -13.85
C GLY A 56 12.78 -8.11 -13.73
N PHE A 57 13.03 -9.29 -13.14
CA PHE A 57 14.37 -9.77 -12.79
C PHE A 57 14.62 -11.20 -13.29
N GLY A 58 15.88 -11.64 -13.15
CA GLY A 58 16.38 -12.89 -13.69
C GLY A 58 16.76 -12.77 -15.17
N GLU A 59 17.44 -13.80 -15.67
CA GLU A 59 17.85 -13.89 -17.07
C GLU A 59 16.69 -13.60 -18.02
N ASN A 60 16.89 -12.65 -18.94
CA ASN A 60 15.90 -12.21 -19.92
C ASN A 60 14.56 -11.74 -19.30
N ASP A 61 14.60 -11.09 -18.14
CA ASP A 61 13.42 -10.58 -17.41
C ASP A 61 12.38 -11.67 -17.08
N ARG A 62 12.85 -12.91 -16.88
CA ARG A 62 12.01 -14.11 -16.66
C ARG A 62 10.99 -13.97 -15.53
N PHE A 63 11.33 -13.28 -14.46
CA PHE A 63 10.48 -13.18 -13.28
C PHE A 63 9.92 -11.76 -13.11
N SER A 64 8.64 -11.65 -12.72
CA SER A 64 8.08 -10.39 -12.22
C SER A 64 7.38 -10.60 -10.88
N ILE A 65 7.35 -9.54 -10.06
CA ILE A 65 6.50 -9.47 -8.87
C ILE A 65 5.28 -8.64 -9.23
N GLU A 66 4.12 -9.27 -9.17
CA GLU A 66 2.86 -8.63 -9.51
C GLU A 66 1.90 -8.64 -8.32
N ASN A 67 1.18 -7.55 -8.20
CA ASN A 67 0.19 -7.30 -7.16
C ASN A 67 -1.01 -6.62 -7.82
N THR A 68 -2.20 -6.90 -7.33
CA THR A 68 -3.48 -6.40 -7.85
C THR A 68 -3.71 -4.89 -7.63
N SER A 69 -2.66 -4.13 -7.30
CA SER A 69 -2.72 -2.78 -6.73
C SER A 69 -1.70 -1.82 -7.36
N SER A 70 -2.01 -0.52 -7.38
CA SER A 70 -1.03 0.52 -7.70
C SER A 70 0.07 0.49 -6.65
N GLY A 71 1.32 0.36 -7.08
CA GLY A 71 2.42 0.28 -6.15
C GLY A 71 3.73 0.82 -6.71
N ASN A 72 4.40 1.63 -5.91
CA ASN A 72 5.79 1.97 -6.14
C ASN A 72 6.67 0.78 -5.79
N ARG A 73 7.56 0.44 -6.72
CA ARG A 73 8.55 -0.62 -6.55
C ARG A 73 9.94 0.00 -6.62
N LYS A 74 10.76 -0.28 -5.61
CA LYS A 74 12.18 0.07 -5.60
C LYS A 74 12.98 -1.20 -5.40
N TYR A 75 14.07 -1.31 -6.13
CA TYR A 75 15.02 -2.39 -6.04
C TYR A 75 16.38 -1.85 -5.63
N GLU A 76 17.12 -2.63 -4.84
CA GLU A 76 18.52 -2.34 -4.53
C GLU A 76 19.30 -3.63 -4.26
N TYR A 77 20.59 -3.62 -4.56
CA TYR A 77 21.47 -4.72 -4.18
C TYR A 77 22.05 -4.46 -2.79
N ILE A 78 21.98 -5.47 -1.92
CA ILE A 78 22.72 -5.52 -0.67
C ILE A 78 23.60 -6.77 -0.74
N GLY A 79 24.89 -6.57 -0.96
CA GLY A 79 25.82 -7.66 -1.27
C GLY A 79 25.50 -8.34 -2.60
N ASN A 80 25.22 -9.64 -2.56
CA ASN A 80 24.83 -10.45 -3.73
C ASN A 80 23.30 -10.63 -3.84
N SER A 81 22.54 -10.20 -2.83
CA SER A 81 21.08 -10.28 -2.82
C SER A 81 20.47 -9.05 -3.47
N LEU A 82 19.42 -9.25 -4.26
CA LEU A 82 18.55 -8.20 -4.77
C LEU A 82 17.35 -8.05 -3.84
N TYR A 83 17.16 -6.86 -3.27
CA TYR A 83 15.99 -6.54 -2.46
C TYR A 83 14.96 -5.80 -3.30
N ALA A 84 13.68 -6.20 -3.17
CA ALA A 84 12.55 -5.51 -3.76
C ALA A 84 11.63 -4.97 -2.66
N TYR A 85 11.46 -3.65 -2.64
CA TYR A 85 10.57 -2.94 -1.73
C TYR A 85 9.33 -2.52 -2.49
N ILE A 86 8.18 -2.97 -2.02
CA ILE A 86 6.90 -2.75 -2.70
C ILE A 86 5.95 -2.11 -1.70
N SER A 87 5.59 -0.85 -1.94
CA SER A 87 4.44 -0.22 -1.28
C SER A 87 3.23 -0.31 -2.20
N TYR A 88 2.07 -0.67 -1.69
CA TYR A 88 0.88 -0.86 -2.52
C TYR A 88 -0.40 -0.45 -1.80
N THR A 89 -1.40 -0.08 -2.59
CA THR A 89 -2.75 0.27 -2.13
C THR A 89 -3.80 -0.53 -2.89
N VAL A 90 -4.65 -1.25 -2.16
CA VAL A 90 -5.80 -1.97 -2.69
C VAL A 90 -7.04 -1.12 -2.45
N ASP A 91 -7.91 -1.04 -3.45
CA ASP A 91 -9.23 -0.45 -3.29
C ASP A 91 -9.93 -1.09 -2.08
N ILE A 92 -10.22 -0.31 -1.05
CA ILE A 92 -10.84 -0.81 0.19
C ILE A 92 -12.23 -1.42 -0.05
N SER A 93 -12.89 -1.11 -1.17
CA SER A 93 -14.15 -1.77 -1.57
C SER A 93 -13.93 -3.19 -2.11
N LYS A 94 -12.67 -3.55 -2.41
CA LYS A 94 -12.22 -4.85 -2.94
C LYS A 94 -11.03 -5.40 -2.14
N GLN A 95 -10.99 -5.12 -0.85
CA GLN A 95 -9.88 -5.49 0.04
C GLN A 95 -9.56 -7.00 0.07
N ASP A 96 -10.50 -7.86 -0.33
CA ASP A 96 -10.30 -9.31 -0.45
C ASP A 96 -9.54 -9.74 -1.72
N ASP A 97 -9.35 -8.83 -2.67
CA ASP A 97 -8.67 -9.11 -3.94
C ASP A 97 -7.14 -8.94 -3.84
N CYS A 98 -6.60 -8.63 -2.66
CA CYS A 98 -5.17 -8.45 -2.46
C CYS A 98 -4.43 -9.78 -2.62
N LYS A 99 -3.71 -9.94 -3.72
CA LYS A 99 -2.86 -11.11 -3.98
C LYS A 99 -1.52 -10.68 -4.53
N ILE A 100 -0.47 -11.37 -4.09
CA ILE A 100 0.90 -11.15 -4.54
C ILE A 100 1.39 -12.42 -5.23
N TYR A 101 1.88 -12.25 -6.44
CA TYR A 101 2.36 -13.33 -7.28
C TYR A 101 3.79 -13.07 -7.75
N ILE A 102 4.55 -14.17 -7.83
CA ILE A 102 5.71 -14.25 -8.70
C ILE A 102 5.26 -14.95 -9.98
N PHE A 103 5.49 -14.28 -11.11
CA PHE A 103 5.33 -14.88 -12.42
C PHE A 103 6.67 -15.42 -12.89
N ASP A 104 6.69 -16.68 -13.34
CA ASP A 104 7.81 -17.29 -14.05
C ASP A 104 7.43 -17.44 -15.53
N ARG A 105 8.07 -16.63 -16.38
CA ARG A 105 7.85 -16.56 -17.83
C ARG A 105 8.82 -17.42 -18.64
N LYS A 106 9.46 -18.43 -18.05
CA LYS A 106 10.38 -19.35 -18.77
C LYS A 106 9.79 -19.88 -20.09
N ASN A 107 8.47 -20.10 -20.13
CA ASN A 107 7.76 -20.69 -21.25
C ASN A 107 6.98 -19.68 -22.11
N GLY A 108 7.13 -18.37 -21.86
CA GLY A 108 6.45 -17.31 -22.61
C GLY A 108 5.85 -16.21 -21.72
N ASP A 109 5.58 -15.06 -22.34
CA ASP A 109 5.18 -13.82 -21.64
C ASP A 109 3.67 -13.67 -21.46
N TYR A 110 2.85 -14.47 -22.16
CA TYR A 110 1.41 -14.49 -22.01
C TYR A 110 1.00 -15.09 -20.67
N GLU A 111 -0.02 -14.52 -20.03
CA GLU A 111 -0.46 -14.89 -18.68
C GLU A 111 -0.79 -16.39 -18.53
N ASP A 112 -1.32 -17.01 -19.59
CA ASP A 112 -1.67 -18.45 -19.62
C ASP A 112 -0.44 -19.36 -19.72
N CYS A 113 0.71 -18.83 -20.14
CA CYS A 113 1.96 -19.56 -20.30
C CYS A 113 2.88 -19.42 -19.08
N ALA A 114 2.66 -18.40 -18.24
CA ALA A 114 3.47 -18.11 -17.07
C ALA A 114 3.02 -18.94 -15.86
N LYS A 115 3.99 -19.55 -15.15
CA LYS A 115 3.70 -20.18 -13.85
C LYS A 115 3.55 -19.10 -12.80
N LYS A 116 2.50 -19.20 -11.97
CA LYS A 116 2.22 -18.26 -10.90
C LYS A 116 2.49 -18.92 -9.54
N TYR A 117 3.21 -18.21 -8.69
CA TYR A 117 3.47 -18.61 -7.32
C TYR A 117 2.94 -17.54 -6.38
N SER A 118 2.10 -17.90 -5.41
CA SER A 118 1.49 -16.95 -4.48
C SER A 118 2.21 -16.92 -3.13
N PHE A 119 2.20 -15.75 -2.51
CA PHE A 119 2.51 -15.59 -1.09
C PHE A 119 1.25 -15.31 -0.30
N GLU A 120 1.15 -15.90 0.89
CA GLU A 120 0.08 -15.59 1.82
C GLU A 120 0.41 -14.30 2.58
N LEU A 121 -0.49 -13.33 2.50
CA LEU A 121 -0.38 -12.09 3.26
C LEU A 121 -1.13 -12.22 4.58
N LYS A 122 -0.40 -12.00 5.68
CA LYS A 122 -0.99 -11.96 7.01
C LYS A 122 -1.34 -10.51 7.37
N GLU A 123 -2.57 -10.29 7.79
CA GLU A 123 -3.06 -8.99 8.22
C GLU A 123 -2.37 -8.53 9.51
N THR A 124 -1.99 -7.25 9.55
CA THR A 124 -1.66 -6.53 10.79
C THR A 124 -2.91 -5.85 11.32
N THR A 125 -3.30 -6.16 12.56
CA THR A 125 -4.62 -5.79 13.11
C THR A 125 -4.65 -4.49 13.91
N ASN A 126 -3.54 -3.73 13.97
CA ASN A 126 -3.48 -2.54 14.80
C ASN A 126 -4.11 -1.33 14.10
N VAL A 127 -5.40 -1.06 14.37
CA VAL A 127 -6.11 0.09 13.82
C VAL A 127 -6.94 0.81 14.88
N LYS A 128 -7.18 2.10 14.67
CA LYS A 128 -8.20 2.90 15.37
C LYS A 128 -9.31 3.28 14.41
N GLU A 129 -10.55 3.14 14.83
CA GLU A 129 -11.73 3.46 14.03
C GLU A 129 -12.54 4.57 14.69
N TYR A 130 -12.93 5.57 13.90
CA TYR A 130 -13.77 6.68 14.33
C TYR A 130 -14.95 6.80 13.38
N ASN A 131 -16.15 6.91 13.93
CA ASN A 131 -17.38 7.12 13.16
C ASN A 131 -17.95 8.49 13.49
N TYR A 132 -18.25 9.28 12.46
CA TYR A 132 -18.84 10.61 12.64
C TYR A 132 -19.79 10.95 11.49
N SER A 133 -21.07 11.14 11.83
CA SER A 133 -22.14 11.27 10.82
C SER A 133 -22.09 10.05 9.86
N ASN A 134 -22.08 10.30 8.55
CA ASN A 134 -21.96 9.27 7.52
C ASN A 134 -20.50 8.89 7.20
N ASN A 135 -19.51 9.39 7.94
CA ASN A 135 -18.10 9.14 7.68
C ASN A 135 -17.55 8.08 8.62
N LYS A 136 -16.74 7.18 8.06
CA LYS A 136 -15.91 6.23 8.80
C LYS A 136 -14.44 6.54 8.51
N ILE A 137 -13.65 6.69 9.56
CA ILE A 137 -12.22 6.99 9.48
C ILE A 137 -11.47 5.84 10.17
N ILE A 138 -10.61 5.17 9.44
CA ILE A 138 -9.80 4.05 9.91
C ILE A 138 -8.34 4.47 9.84
N ILE A 139 -7.61 4.41 10.94
CA ILE A 139 -6.21 4.81 11.03
C ILE A 139 -5.38 3.61 11.44
N SER A 140 -4.37 3.29 10.63
CA SER A 140 -3.35 2.29 10.92
C SER A 140 -1.96 2.93 11.00
N PRO A 141 -0.93 2.21 11.44
CA PRO A 141 0.44 2.71 11.41
C PRO A 141 0.94 3.07 10.01
N LEU A 142 0.38 2.45 8.96
CA LEU A 142 0.75 2.69 7.57
C LEU A 142 0.04 3.90 6.95
N GLY A 143 -1.12 4.28 7.45
CA GLY A 143 -1.94 5.32 6.84
C GLY A 143 -3.36 5.36 7.36
N MET A 144 -4.26 5.92 6.56
CA MET A 144 -5.67 6.10 6.91
C MET A 144 -6.58 5.83 5.72
N ALA A 145 -7.73 5.23 5.98
CA ALA A 145 -8.85 5.17 5.05
C ALA A 145 -10.00 6.03 5.57
N ILE A 146 -10.65 6.77 4.67
CA ILE A 146 -11.79 7.63 4.95
C ILE A 146 -12.90 7.21 3.99
N GLU A 147 -13.94 6.59 4.53
CA GLU A 147 -15.16 6.28 3.80
C GLU A 147 -16.18 7.38 4.06
N ASN A 148 -16.54 8.14 3.03
CA ASN A 148 -17.66 9.07 3.08
C ASN A 148 -18.89 8.37 2.50
N ASN A 149 -19.83 7.98 3.36
CA ASN A 149 -21.09 7.34 2.96
C ASN A 149 -22.20 8.36 2.65
N GLU A 150 -21.88 9.63 2.39
CA GLU A 150 -22.84 10.54 1.77
C GLU A 150 -22.97 10.23 0.29
N LYS A 151 -24.19 9.89 -0.11
CA LYS A 151 -24.55 9.66 -1.50
C LYS A 151 -24.45 11.00 -2.24
N HIS A 152 -23.45 11.18 -3.08
CA HIS A 152 -23.44 12.30 -4.00
C HIS A 152 -24.57 12.08 -5.02
N GLY A 153 -25.58 12.97 -5.02
CA GLY A 153 -26.63 12.95 -6.04
C GLY A 153 -26.04 13.02 -7.44
N SER A 154 -26.81 12.58 -8.46
CA SER A 154 -26.41 12.56 -9.88
C SER A 154 -26.18 13.94 -10.51
N SER A 155 -25.96 14.99 -9.72
CA SER A 155 -25.71 16.34 -10.21
C SER A 155 -24.21 16.55 -10.41
N ASN A 156 -23.87 17.20 -11.51
CA ASN A 156 -22.53 17.62 -11.91
C ASN A 156 -21.87 18.64 -10.95
N SER A 157 -22.25 18.67 -9.67
CA SER A 157 -21.59 19.47 -8.64
C SER A 157 -20.36 18.73 -8.14
N LEU A 158 -19.29 18.84 -8.92
CA LEU A 158 -17.92 18.35 -8.67
C LEU A 158 -17.20 19.08 -7.52
N SER A 159 -17.90 19.68 -6.55
CA SER A 159 -17.23 20.25 -5.40
C SER A 159 -16.67 19.11 -4.55
N GLU A 160 -15.36 18.86 -4.68
CA GLU A 160 -14.66 17.86 -3.88
C GLU A 160 -14.97 18.07 -2.40
N PRO A 161 -15.29 16.99 -1.64
CA PRO A 161 -15.55 17.14 -0.23
C PRO A 161 -14.31 17.74 0.45
N LYS A 162 -14.56 18.85 1.15
CA LYS A 162 -13.55 19.52 1.96
C LYS A 162 -13.37 18.69 3.22
N ILE A 163 -12.24 18.00 3.32
CA ILE A 163 -11.90 17.13 4.44
C ILE A 163 -10.63 17.66 5.08
N LYS A 164 -10.68 17.86 6.40
CA LYS A 164 -9.54 18.19 7.25
C LYS A 164 -9.52 17.23 8.43
N ILE A 165 -8.37 16.60 8.66
CA ILE A 165 -8.14 15.70 9.79
C ILE A 165 -6.91 16.16 10.57
N VAL A 166 -7.10 16.35 11.87
CA VAL A 166 -6.04 16.70 12.82
C VAL A 166 -6.00 15.67 13.93
N PHE A 167 -4.83 15.10 14.20
CA PHE A 167 -4.61 14.24 15.34
C PHE A 167 -4.27 15.08 16.57
N TYR A 168 -4.96 14.81 17.67
CA TYR A 168 -4.62 15.29 18.99
C TYR A 168 -3.81 14.19 19.67
N LEU A 169 -2.55 14.48 19.98
CA LEU A 169 -1.64 13.51 20.58
C LEU A 169 -1.74 13.57 22.11
N LYS A 170 -1.50 12.43 22.76
CA LYS A 170 -1.51 12.29 24.23
C LYS A 170 -0.51 13.22 24.94
N ASP A 171 0.51 13.69 24.22
CA ASP A 171 1.49 14.67 24.72
C ASP A 171 1.07 16.14 24.55
N GLY A 172 -0.17 16.38 24.11
CA GLY A 172 -0.76 17.71 23.93
C GLY A 172 -0.46 18.35 22.56
N ARG A 173 0.40 17.75 21.73
CA ARG A 173 0.66 18.27 20.37
C ARG A 173 -0.51 17.98 19.44
N LYS A 174 -0.66 18.83 18.42
CA LYS A 174 -1.59 18.62 17.31
C LYS A 174 -0.81 18.36 16.02
N LYS A 175 -1.32 17.46 15.19
CA LYS A 175 -0.75 17.18 13.87
C LYS A 175 -1.85 17.18 12.81
N GLU A 176 -1.83 18.14 11.90
CA GLU A 176 -2.65 18.08 10.70
C GLU A 176 -2.10 16.99 9.79
N VAL A 177 -2.95 16.03 9.42
CA VAL A 177 -2.53 14.85 8.65
C VAL A 177 -3.21 14.74 7.31
N PHE A 178 -4.30 15.47 7.09
CA PHE A 178 -5.00 15.48 5.82
C PHE A 178 -5.81 16.77 5.71
N ASN A 179 -5.73 17.44 4.57
CA ASN A 179 -6.48 18.66 4.31
C ASN A 179 -6.67 18.84 2.79
N THR A 180 -7.90 18.72 2.30
CA THR A 180 -8.20 18.90 0.87
C THR A 180 -8.40 20.37 0.49
N THR A 181 -8.43 21.30 1.46
CA THR A 181 -8.70 22.73 1.22
C THR A 181 -7.47 23.59 0.94
N THR A 182 -6.31 23.19 1.43
CA THR A 182 -5.04 23.92 1.32
C THR A 182 -4.07 23.30 0.31
N GLY A 183 -4.51 22.28 -0.43
CA GLY A 183 -3.65 21.38 -1.20
C GLY A 183 -3.24 20.16 -0.37
N LEU A 184 -3.06 19.03 -1.06
CA LEU A 184 -2.84 17.68 -0.49
C LEU A 184 -1.45 17.48 0.13
N GLU A 185 -0.73 18.54 0.50
CA GLU A 185 0.68 18.52 0.91
C GLU A 185 0.89 18.85 2.41
N THR A 186 0.06 18.32 3.30
CA THR A 186 0.39 18.37 4.74
C THR A 186 1.64 17.51 5.03
N GLU A 187 2.51 17.98 5.95
CA GLU A 187 3.75 17.30 6.29
C GLU A 187 3.53 15.86 6.80
N GLY A 188 3.95 14.89 6.00
CA GLY A 188 3.84 13.45 6.33
C GLY A 188 2.82 12.68 5.49
N LEU A 189 2.08 13.36 4.60
CA LEU A 189 1.27 12.74 3.56
C LEU A 189 2.13 12.10 2.47
N GLY A 190 1.95 10.80 2.25
CA GLY A 190 2.46 10.05 1.11
C GLY A 190 1.51 10.16 -0.07
N GLU A 191 0.96 9.02 -0.51
CA GLU A 191 0.03 8.95 -1.64
C GLU A 191 -1.43 9.06 -1.19
N ILE A 192 -2.26 9.65 -2.07
CA ILE A 192 -3.71 9.73 -1.87
C ILE A 192 -4.40 9.05 -3.04
N HIS A 193 -5.26 8.09 -2.71
CA HIS A 193 -6.04 7.35 -3.69
C HIS A 193 -7.52 7.59 -3.47
N ARG A 194 -8.26 7.82 -4.55
CA ARG A 194 -9.71 8.05 -4.52
C ARG A 194 -10.42 6.91 -5.25
N TYR A 195 -11.40 6.32 -4.58
CA TYR A 195 -12.24 5.27 -5.14
C TYR A 195 -13.71 5.68 -5.03
N THR A 196 -14.53 5.09 -5.89
CA THR A 196 -15.98 5.22 -5.79
C THR A 196 -16.63 3.88 -5.47
N LYS A 197 -17.44 3.86 -4.42
CA LYS A 197 -18.27 2.70 -4.08
C LYS A 197 -19.67 2.86 -4.70
N ASP A 198 -20.31 1.75 -5.05
CA ASP A 198 -21.66 1.65 -5.62
C ASP A 198 -21.94 2.63 -6.77
N LYS A 199 -21.60 2.27 -8.02
CA LYS A 199 -21.87 3.05 -9.25
C LYS A 199 -21.43 4.54 -9.22
N GLY A 200 -20.45 4.91 -8.38
CA GLY A 200 -19.94 6.29 -8.35
C GLY A 200 -20.47 7.15 -7.19
N TYR A 201 -21.31 6.63 -6.31
CA TYR A 201 -22.08 7.45 -5.37
C TYR A 201 -21.34 7.88 -4.11
N TYR A 202 -20.34 7.12 -3.67
CA TYR A 202 -19.63 7.36 -2.41
C TYR A 202 -18.14 7.56 -2.68
N ASN A 203 -17.53 8.54 -2.01
CA ASN A 203 -16.10 8.79 -2.11
C ASN A 203 -15.36 8.09 -0.98
N MET A 204 -14.29 7.38 -1.35
CA MET A 204 -13.35 6.81 -0.40
C MET A 204 -11.97 7.38 -0.66
N TYR A 205 -11.27 7.75 0.41
CA TYR A 205 -9.90 8.24 0.37
C TYR A 205 -8.99 7.28 1.11
N GLN A 206 -7.86 6.91 0.50
CA GLN A 206 -6.74 6.32 1.22
C GLN A 206 -5.62 7.36 1.31
N VAL A 207 -4.98 7.41 2.46
CA VAL A 207 -3.89 8.33 2.78
C VAL A 207 -2.72 7.49 3.30
N VAL A 208 -1.67 7.33 2.50
CA VAL A 208 -0.46 6.61 2.93
C VAL A 208 0.44 7.56 3.71
N PHE A 209 1.00 7.15 4.85
CA PHE A 209 1.97 7.99 5.57
C PHE A 209 3.38 7.85 4.99
N LYS A 210 4.15 8.94 4.93
CA LYS A 210 5.57 8.90 4.51
C LYS A 210 6.44 8.05 5.44
N LYS A 211 6.03 7.90 6.69
CA LYS A 211 6.72 7.12 7.73
C LYS A 211 5.67 6.41 8.59
N ILE A 212 5.99 5.21 9.07
CA ILE A 212 5.16 4.49 10.02
C ILE A 212 4.85 5.39 11.22
N PHE A 213 3.58 5.48 11.56
CA PHE A 213 3.09 6.30 12.66
C PHE A 213 2.63 5.42 13.84
N ASP A 214 3.03 5.81 15.05
CA ASP A 214 2.56 5.14 16.25
C ASP A 214 1.17 5.65 16.64
N ILE A 215 0.14 4.93 16.20
CA ILE A 215 -1.26 5.31 16.40
C ILE A 215 -1.68 5.31 17.87
N GLU A 216 -0.92 4.65 18.76
CA GLU A 216 -1.20 4.66 20.20
C GLU A 216 -1.01 6.04 20.83
N LYS A 217 -0.24 6.92 20.17
CA LYS A 217 -0.06 8.32 20.57
C LYS A 217 -1.29 9.19 20.29
N ILE A 218 -2.23 8.74 19.47
CA ILE A 218 -3.47 9.47 19.20
C ILE A 218 -4.37 9.35 20.42
N ASP A 219 -4.75 10.50 20.99
CA ASP A 219 -5.78 10.63 22.02
C ASP A 219 -7.16 10.67 21.34
N LYS A 220 -7.34 11.62 20.43
CA LYS A 220 -8.57 11.87 19.68
C LYS A 220 -8.24 12.50 18.33
N ILE A 221 -9.23 12.61 17.46
CA ILE A 221 -9.06 13.30 16.17
C ILE A 221 -10.06 14.44 16.03
N GLU A 222 -9.76 15.40 15.18
CA GLU A 222 -10.68 16.43 14.75
C GLU A 222 -10.94 16.23 13.27
N PHE A 223 -12.22 16.09 12.91
CA PHE A 223 -12.70 15.95 11.55
C PHE A 223 -13.52 17.19 11.20
N ASN A 224 -13.04 17.97 10.23
CA ASN A 224 -13.70 19.22 9.79
C ASN A 224 -14.06 20.18 10.94
N GLY A 225 -13.14 20.33 11.91
CA GLY A 225 -13.33 21.22 13.07
C GLY A 225 -14.11 20.59 14.23
N VAL A 226 -14.61 19.35 14.09
CA VAL A 226 -15.33 18.64 15.14
C VAL A 226 -14.43 17.57 15.77
N VAL A 227 -14.25 17.65 17.09
CA VAL A 227 -13.45 16.68 17.84
C VAL A 227 -14.26 15.40 18.07
N ILE A 228 -13.67 14.26 17.73
CA ILE A 228 -14.23 12.91 17.85
C ILE A 228 -13.21 12.00 18.53
N SER A 229 -13.68 11.20 19.50
CA SER A 229 -12.89 10.33 20.37
C SER A 229 -13.31 8.89 20.25
#